data_AF-A0A4R9GNA2-F1
#
_entry.id   AF-A0A4R9GNA2-F1
#
_cell.length_a   1.000
_cell.length_b   1.000
_cell.length_c   1.000
_cell.angle_alpha   90.00
_cell.angle_beta   90.00
_cell.angle_gamma   90.00
#
_symmetry.space_group_name_H-M   'P 1'
#
loop_
_entity.id
_entity.type
_entity.pdbx_description
1 polymer ?
#
loop_
_entity_poly.entity_id
_entity_poly.type
_entity_poly.pdbx_seq_one_letter_code
_entity_poly.pdbx_strand_id
1 'polypeptide(L)'
;MFTAHKGFGEKEKKFDKKRFAKLFGISLGLGVAIALLVRSWILFPYSPETSEMNPAMPKGKRIYVLRWIRPASLFLGDVVLAEHPSQPGNVVMARIVGKPGDTISMREKILYRNNIPETEGNLPYKISHSDSRNPFPSSHSNRDNFGSVLVEDRNFFLLCDNRDDCLDSRDFGPIPFEKLIGKAL
;
A
#
# COMPACT_ATOMS: atom_id res chain seq x y z
N MET A 1 -68.77 7.34 42.97
CA MET A 1 -68.97 7.52 41.53
C MET A 1 -67.64 8.01 40.94
N PHE A 2 -66.80 7.09 40.47
CA PHE A 2 -65.52 7.44 39.83
C PHE A 2 -65.57 6.89 38.41
N THR A 3 -65.61 7.78 37.42
CA THR A 3 -65.57 7.45 35.99
C THR A 3 -64.13 7.24 35.55
N ALA A 4 -63.82 6.04 35.07
CA ALA A 4 -62.52 5.72 34.49
C ALA A 4 -62.28 6.51 33.20
N HIS A 5 -61.15 7.21 33.13
CA HIS A 5 -60.68 7.89 31.92
C HIS A 5 -60.33 6.86 30.84
N LYS A 6 -60.87 7.07 29.63
CA LYS A 6 -60.61 6.28 28.43
C LYS A 6 -59.10 6.24 28.13
N GLY A 7 -58.56 5.04 27.99
CA GLY A 7 -57.19 4.81 27.56
C GLY A 7 -56.89 5.47 26.22
N PHE A 8 -55.75 6.14 26.15
CA PHE A 8 -55.12 6.58 24.91
C PHE A 8 -54.78 5.33 24.10
N GLY A 9 -55.63 4.99 23.13
CA GLY A 9 -55.33 3.93 22.17
C GLY A 9 -54.21 4.40 21.24
N GLU A 10 -52.98 3.97 21.50
CA GLU A 10 -51.94 3.99 20.49
C GLU A 10 -52.42 3.12 19.31
N LYS A 11 -52.80 3.77 18.21
CA LYS A 11 -53.06 3.07 16.95
C LYS A 11 -51.75 2.40 16.52
N GLU A 12 -51.68 1.08 16.64
CA GLU A 12 -50.61 0.30 16.02
C GLU A 12 -50.53 0.64 14.54
N LYS A 13 -49.46 1.34 14.13
CA LYS A 13 -49.20 1.64 12.72
C LYS A 13 -48.91 0.31 12.00
N LYS A 14 -49.90 -0.19 11.27
CA LYS A 14 -49.78 -1.38 10.43
C LYS A 14 -48.59 -1.22 9.46
N PHE A 15 -47.62 -2.12 9.54
CA PHE A 15 -46.40 -2.08 8.73
C PHE A 15 -46.70 -2.22 7.23
N ASP A 16 -46.37 -1.20 6.44
CA ASP A 16 -46.56 -1.21 4.99
C ASP A 16 -45.42 -1.95 4.29
N LYS A 17 -45.65 -3.25 4.05
CA LYS A 17 -44.70 -4.15 3.38
C LYS A 17 -44.29 -3.66 1.98
N LYS A 18 -45.17 -3.00 1.22
CA LYS A 18 -44.86 -2.53 -0.15
C LYS A 18 -43.95 -1.31 -0.12
N ARG A 19 -44.26 -0.35 0.75
CA ARG A 19 -43.40 0.82 0.96
C ARG A 19 -42.04 0.41 1.52
N PHE A 20 -42.02 -0.54 2.46
CA PHE A 20 -40.79 -1.10 2.99
C PHE A 20 -39.95 -1.77 1.89
N ALA A 21 -40.52 -2.68 1.10
CA ALA A 21 -39.81 -3.36 0.02
C ALA A 21 -39.24 -2.38 -1.03
N LYS A 22 -39.99 -1.33 -1.38
CA LYS A 22 -39.52 -0.27 -2.29
C LYS A 22 -38.31 0.47 -1.72
N LEU A 23 -38.39 0.92 -0.46
CA LEU A 23 -37.28 1.62 0.20
C LEU A 23 -36.07 0.71 0.35
N PHE A 24 -36.27 -0.55 0.73
CA PHE A 24 -35.22 -1.54 0.84
C PHE A 24 -34.52 -1.78 -0.50
N GLY A 25 -35.29 -1.94 -1.58
CA GLY A 25 -34.75 -2.10 -2.94
C GLY A 25 -33.94 -0.89 -3.42
N ILE A 26 -34.42 0.33 -3.17
CA ILE A 26 -33.68 1.56 -3.51
C ILE A 26 -32.37 1.63 -2.72
N SER A 27 -32.42 1.40 -1.41
CA SER A 27 -31.22 1.42 -0.56
C SER A 27 -30.20 0.36 -0.97
N LEU A 28 -30.65 -0.85 -1.31
CA LEU A 28 -29.79 -1.93 -1.80
C LEU A 28 -29.14 -1.55 -3.14
N GLY A 29 -29.94 -1.04 -4.08
CA GLY A 29 -29.44 -0.60 -5.38
C GLY A 29 -28.40 0.52 -5.26
N LEU A 30 -28.66 1.50 -4.40
CA LEU A 30 -27.72 2.59 -4.12
C LEU A 30 -26.43 2.07 -3.48
N GLY A 31 -26.53 1.14 -2.52
CA GLY A 31 -25.37 0.52 -1.89
C GLY A 31 -24.49 -0.23 -2.90
N VAL A 32 -25.09 -1.01 -3.80
CA VAL A 32 -24.36 -1.71 -4.86
C VAL A 32 -23.69 -0.72 -5.82
N ALA A 33 -24.41 0.34 -6.23
CA ALA A 33 -23.85 1.36 -7.11
C ALA A 33 -22.63 2.06 -6.47
N ILE A 34 -22.73 2.43 -5.19
CA ILE A 34 -21.60 3.02 -4.44
C ILE A 34 -20.43 2.03 -4.35
N ALA A 35 -20.70 0.76 -4.03
CA ALA A 35 -19.65 -0.26 -3.95
C ALA A 35 -18.90 -0.44 -5.28
N LEU A 36 -19.62 -0.41 -6.40
CA LEU A 36 -19.02 -0.49 -7.74
C LEU A 36 -18.18 0.76 -8.07
N LEU A 37 -18.64 1.96 -7.68
CA LEU A 37 -17.87 3.19 -7.85
C LEU A 37 -16.58 3.18 -7.02
N VAL A 38 -16.67 2.79 -5.74
CA VAL A 38 -15.50 2.65 -4.87
C VAL A 38 -14.51 1.66 -5.46
N ARG A 39 -15.00 0.49 -5.90
CA ARG A 39 -14.17 -0.56 -6.53
C ARG A 39 -13.52 -0.10 -7.83
N SER A 40 -14.21 0.70 -8.62
CA SER A 40 -13.72 1.13 -9.94
C SER A 40 -12.78 2.32 -9.87
N TRP A 41 -12.86 3.18 -8.84
CA TRP A 41 -12.14 4.47 -8.82
C TRP A 41 -11.19 4.65 -7.65
N ILE A 42 -11.47 4.06 -6.49
CA ILE A 42 -10.77 4.33 -5.23
C ILE A 42 -9.91 3.14 -4.80
N LEU A 43 -10.52 1.95 -4.70
CA LEU A 43 -9.88 0.74 -4.19
C LEU A 43 -9.98 -0.38 -5.19
N PHE A 44 -8.85 -0.93 -5.62
CA PHE A 44 -8.83 -2.08 -6.51
C PHE A 44 -8.10 -3.27 -5.88
N PRO A 45 -8.54 -4.52 -6.14
CA PRO A 45 -7.81 -5.69 -5.70
C PRO A 45 -6.55 -5.89 -6.54
N TYR A 46 -5.46 -6.27 -5.90
CA TYR A 46 -4.21 -6.66 -6.54
C TYR A 46 -3.66 -7.94 -5.89
N SER A 47 -2.96 -8.76 -6.65
CA SER A 47 -2.30 -9.98 -6.15
C SER A 47 -0.85 -9.94 -6.63
N PRO A 48 0.14 -9.87 -5.72
CA PRO A 48 1.54 -9.94 -6.10
C PRO A 48 1.84 -11.22 -6.87
N GLU A 49 2.50 -11.08 -8.03
CA GLU A 49 2.87 -12.20 -8.90
C GLU A 49 4.23 -12.82 -8.52
N THR A 50 5.03 -12.09 -7.76
CA THR A 50 6.39 -12.42 -7.34
C THR A 50 6.48 -12.59 -5.81
N SER A 51 7.62 -13.12 -5.35
CA SER A 51 7.95 -13.30 -3.93
C SER A 51 8.76 -12.12 -3.36
N GLU A 52 8.83 -11.01 -4.09
CA GLU A 52 9.66 -9.84 -3.82
C GLU A 52 9.30 -9.14 -2.50
N MET A 53 8.02 -9.16 -2.13
CA MET A 53 7.53 -8.55 -0.88
C MET A 53 7.39 -9.56 0.26
N ASN A 54 7.99 -10.74 0.17
CA ASN A 54 8.07 -11.65 1.31
C ASN A 54 8.97 -11.07 2.41
N PRO A 55 8.63 -11.25 3.70
CA PRO A 55 7.50 -12.01 4.23
C PRO A 55 6.21 -11.19 4.41
N ALA A 56 6.23 -9.87 4.20
CA ALA A 56 5.08 -9.01 4.53
C ALA A 56 3.88 -9.24 3.61
N MET A 57 4.12 -9.45 2.31
CA MET A 57 3.08 -9.69 1.30
C MET A 57 3.39 -10.95 0.47
N PRO A 58 2.84 -12.11 0.87
CA PRO A 58 3.00 -13.35 0.14
C PRO A 58 2.45 -13.31 -1.28
N LYS A 59 3.19 -13.93 -2.20
CA LYS A 59 2.77 -14.17 -3.59
C LYS A 59 1.35 -14.75 -3.64
N GLY A 60 0.53 -14.23 -4.56
CA GLY A 60 -0.83 -14.68 -4.82
C GLY A 60 -1.88 -14.22 -3.79
N LYS A 61 -1.47 -13.72 -2.62
CA LYS A 61 -2.41 -13.19 -1.62
C LYS A 61 -3.04 -11.90 -2.15
N ARG A 62 -4.38 -11.87 -2.24
CA ARG A 62 -5.11 -10.65 -2.61
C ARG A 62 -4.96 -9.60 -1.53
N ILE A 63 -4.61 -8.40 -1.96
CA ILE A 63 -4.58 -7.18 -1.17
C ILE A 63 -5.42 -6.11 -1.85
N TYR A 64 -5.74 -5.04 -1.13
CA TYR A 64 -6.39 -3.88 -1.70
C TYR A 64 -5.39 -2.74 -1.84
N VAL A 65 -5.47 -2.04 -2.96
CA VAL A 65 -4.63 -0.88 -3.26
C VAL A 65 -5.51 0.36 -3.37
N LEU A 66 -5.18 1.37 -2.59
CA LEU A 66 -5.77 2.70 -2.67
C LEU A 66 -5.12 3.48 -3.81
N ARG A 67 -5.92 3.84 -4.82
CA ARG A 67 -5.48 4.61 -5.99
C ARG A 67 -5.30 6.09 -5.69
N TRP A 68 -6.09 6.63 -4.77
CA TRP A 68 -6.07 8.05 -4.42
C TRP A 68 -5.01 8.34 -3.36
N ILE A 69 -3.80 8.58 -3.82
CA ILE A 69 -2.64 8.92 -3.00
C ILE A 69 -2.20 10.37 -3.26
N ARG A 70 -1.58 10.99 -2.27
CA ARG A 70 -0.89 12.29 -2.40
C ARG A 70 0.52 12.15 -1.82
N PRO A 71 1.50 12.96 -2.24
CA PRO A 71 2.85 12.88 -1.66
C PRO A 71 2.85 13.00 -0.12
N ALA A 72 1.98 13.85 0.43
CA ALA A 72 1.83 14.05 1.87
C ALA A 72 1.23 12.85 2.63
N SER A 73 0.51 11.95 1.95
CA SER A 73 -0.10 10.76 2.56
C SER A 73 0.79 9.52 2.51
N LEU A 74 1.98 9.64 1.91
CA LEU A 74 2.94 8.56 1.77
C LEU A 74 4.01 8.68 2.85
N PHE A 75 4.11 7.64 3.68
CA PHE A 75 5.03 7.58 4.81
C PHE A 75 6.10 6.53 4.59
N LEU A 76 7.19 6.66 5.34
CA LEU A 76 8.22 5.62 5.39
C LEU A 76 7.58 4.32 5.88
N GLY A 77 7.93 3.23 5.22
CA GLY A 77 7.34 1.93 5.46
C GLY A 77 6.02 1.68 4.74
N ASP A 78 5.41 2.64 4.04
CA ASP A 78 4.26 2.33 3.19
C ASP A 78 4.67 1.44 2.01
N VAL A 79 3.85 0.43 1.70
CA VAL A 79 4.01 -0.39 0.50
C VAL A 79 3.21 0.23 -0.63
N VAL A 80 3.85 0.43 -1.76
CA VAL A 80 3.26 1.06 -2.95
C VAL A 80 3.41 0.16 -4.16
N LEU A 81 2.44 0.28 -5.06
CA LEU A 81 2.53 -0.25 -6.41
C LEU A 81 2.97 0.90 -7.32
N ALA A 82 4.00 0.68 -8.12
CA ALA A 82 4.57 1.68 -9.02
C ALA A 82 4.76 1.09 -10.41
N GLU A 83 4.67 1.93 -11.43
CA GLU A 83 5.09 1.57 -12.78
C GLU A 83 6.63 1.57 -12.87
N HIS A 84 7.19 0.54 -13.48
CA HIS A 84 8.62 0.41 -13.68
C HIS A 84 9.15 1.59 -14.52
N PRO A 85 10.19 2.31 -14.07
CA PRO A 85 10.55 3.59 -14.69
C PRO A 85 11.02 3.46 -16.13
N SER A 86 11.66 2.35 -16.51
CA SER A 86 12.23 2.12 -17.85
C SER A 86 11.44 1.13 -18.70
N GLN A 87 10.39 0.50 -18.16
CA GLN A 87 9.64 -0.57 -18.84
C GLN A 87 8.14 -0.31 -18.66
N PRO A 88 7.54 0.52 -19.51
CA PRO A 88 6.14 0.88 -19.40
C PRO A 88 5.23 -0.36 -19.40
N GLY A 89 4.21 -0.34 -18.56
CA GLY A 89 3.28 -1.47 -18.38
C GLY A 89 3.75 -2.55 -17.41
N ASN A 90 5.04 -2.59 -17.03
CA ASN A 90 5.50 -3.44 -15.93
C ASN A 90 5.32 -2.73 -14.60
N VAL A 91 4.87 -3.46 -13.58
CA VAL A 91 4.61 -2.92 -12.25
C VAL A 91 5.55 -3.53 -11.23
N VAL A 92 6.00 -2.72 -10.29
CA VAL A 92 6.81 -3.14 -9.14
C VAL A 92 6.03 -2.86 -7.87
N MET A 93 6.07 -3.79 -6.92
CA MET A 93 5.56 -3.57 -5.58
C MET A 93 6.73 -3.49 -4.63
N ALA A 94 6.86 -2.36 -3.95
CA ALA A 94 8.00 -2.09 -3.08
C ALA A 94 7.59 -1.15 -1.94
N ARG A 95 8.44 -1.09 -0.91
CA ARG A 95 8.24 -0.28 0.27
C ARG A 95 9.00 1.03 0.17
N ILE A 96 8.37 2.13 0.57
CA ILE A 96 9.02 3.44 0.68
C ILE A 96 10.04 3.38 1.82
N VAL A 97 11.32 3.46 1.49
CA VAL A 97 12.41 3.56 2.46
C VAL A 97 13.09 4.92 2.44
N GLY A 98 12.89 5.73 1.40
CA GLY A 98 13.40 7.09 1.32
C GLY A 98 12.35 8.05 0.74
N LYS A 99 12.28 9.25 1.29
CA LYS A 99 11.38 10.34 0.89
C LYS A 99 12.18 11.55 0.40
N PRO A 100 11.53 12.54 -0.23
CA PRO A 100 12.20 13.78 -0.63
C PRO A 100 13.06 14.39 0.49
N GLY A 101 14.32 14.67 0.17
CA GLY A 101 15.32 15.19 1.11
C GLY A 101 16.13 14.12 1.85
N ASP A 102 15.70 12.85 1.83
CA ASP A 102 16.50 11.76 2.40
C ASP A 102 17.72 11.46 1.54
N THR A 103 18.78 11.02 2.20
CA THR A 103 19.97 10.46 1.59
C THR A 103 20.03 8.97 1.89
N ILE A 104 20.05 8.14 0.85
CA ILE A 104 20.01 6.68 0.97
C ILE A 104 21.34 6.08 0.50
N SER A 105 21.89 5.13 1.24
CA SER A 105 23.03 4.33 0.81
C SER A 105 22.92 2.90 1.35
N MET A 106 23.68 1.96 0.79
CA MET A 106 23.75 0.59 1.29
C MET A 106 25.20 0.21 1.53
N ARG A 107 25.47 -0.40 2.69
CA ARG A 107 26.79 -0.92 3.04
C ARG A 107 26.62 -2.30 3.66
N GLU A 108 27.25 -3.30 3.08
CA GLU A 108 27.21 -4.68 3.56
C GLU A 108 25.78 -5.19 3.82
N LYS A 109 24.87 -4.96 2.85
CA LYS A 109 23.43 -5.30 2.92
C LYS A 109 22.60 -4.50 3.93
N ILE A 110 23.22 -3.56 4.66
CA ILE A 110 22.53 -2.69 5.60
C ILE A 110 22.20 -1.37 4.91
N LEU A 111 20.91 -0.99 4.97
CA LEU A 111 20.43 0.28 4.46
C LEU A 111 20.81 1.39 5.45
N TYR A 112 21.30 2.51 4.93
CA TYR A 112 21.53 3.73 5.70
C TYR A 112 20.65 4.83 5.13
N ARG A 113 19.81 5.42 5.99
CA ARG A 113 19.03 6.61 5.67
C ARG A 113 19.55 7.78 6.48
N ASN A 114 19.98 8.84 5.81
CA ASN A 114 20.61 10.01 6.42
C ASN A 114 21.80 9.62 7.32
N ASN A 115 22.61 8.65 6.85
CA ASN A 115 23.72 8.02 7.58
C ASN A 115 23.34 7.22 8.84
N ILE A 116 22.05 7.01 9.10
CA ILE A 116 21.56 6.19 10.21
C ILE A 116 21.25 4.78 9.68
N PRO A 117 21.82 3.71 10.26
CA PRO A 117 21.56 2.34 9.82
C PRO A 117 20.14 1.90 10.17
N GLU A 118 19.43 1.33 9.20
CA GLU A 118 18.14 0.66 9.38
C GLU A 118 18.37 -0.85 9.48
N THR A 119 18.45 -1.34 10.72
CA THR A 119 18.55 -2.77 11.04
C THR A 119 17.17 -3.35 11.37
N GLU A 120 17.02 -4.68 11.28
CA GLU A 120 15.73 -5.36 11.53
C GLU A 120 15.10 -5.01 12.87
N GLY A 121 15.90 -4.77 13.91
CA GLY A 121 15.40 -4.39 15.24
C GLY A 121 14.75 -3.00 15.31
N ASN A 122 15.04 -2.13 14.35
CA ASN A 122 14.57 -0.74 14.32
C ASN A 122 13.46 -0.51 13.28
N LEU A 123 13.14 -1.52 12.46
CA LEU A 123 12.14 -1.43 11.42
C LEU A 123 10.75 -1.86 11.94
N PRO A 124 9.67 -1.15 11.59
CA PRO A 124 8.31 -1.56 11.97
C PRO A 124 7.76 -2.69 11.08
N TYR A 125 8.58 -3.24 10.18
CA TYR A 125 8.24 -4.30 9.23
C TYR A 125 9.39 -5.29 9.14
N LYS A 126 9.10 -6.48 8.61
CA LYS A 126 10.09 -7.55 8.44
C LYS A 126 10.65 -7.51 7.03
N ILE A 127 11.96 -7.71 6.93
CA ILE A 127 12.68 -7.94 5.67
C ILE A 127 13.19 -9.38 5.65
N SER A 128 13.61 -9.86 4.49
CA SER A 128 14.27 -11.15 4.36
C SER A 128 15.55 -11.05 3.55
N HIS A 129 16.55 -11.80 4.01
CA HIS A 129 17.77 -12.10 3.29
C HIS A 129 17.89 -13.62 3.16
N SER A 130 17.77 -14.14 1.94
CA SER A 130 17.93 -15.57 1.65
C SER A 130 19.36 -15.92 1.20
N ASP A 131 20.11 -14.94 0.71
CA ASP A 131 21.46 -15.11 0.20
C ASP A 131 22.49 -15.01 1.33
N SER A 132 23.03 -16.16 1.72
CA SER A 132 24.07 -16.29 2.75
C SER A 132 25.49 -15.99 2.27
N ARG A 133 25.70 -15.67 0.99
CA ARG A 133 27.01 -15.28 0.47
C ARG A 133 27.44 -13.93 1.04
N ASN A 134 28.76 -13.71 1.02
CA ASN A 134 29.36 -12.43 1.39
C ASN A 134 28.79 -11.29 0.53
N PRO A 135 28.66 -10.06 1.08
CA PRO A 135 28.19 -8.90 0.33
C PRO A 135 28.97 -8.70 -0.97
N PHE A 136 28.26 -8.50 -2.08
CA PHE A 136 28.88 -8.18 -3.35
C PHE A 136 29.46 -6.75 -3.34
N PRO A 137 30.64 -6.53 -3.93
CA PRO A 137 31.15 -5.18 -4.10
C PRO A 137 30.26 -4.38 -5.04
N SER A 138 30.23 -3.05 -4.88
CA SER A 138 29.43 -2.15 -5.71
C SER A 138 29.82 -2.19 -7.20
N SER A 139 31.03 -2.64 -7.53
CA SER A 139 31.47 -2.89 -8.90
C SER A 139 30.75 -4.05 -9.59
N HIS A 140 30.12 -4.94 -8.82
CA HIS A 140 29.37 -6.08 -9.33
C HIS A 140 27.87 -5.82 -9.30
N SER A 141 27.36 -5.25 -8.20
CA SER A 141 25.94 -4.98 -8.03
C SER A 141 25.69 -3.94 -6.95
N ASN A 142 24.67 -3.10 -7.16
CA ASN A 142 24.15 -2.18 -6.14
C ASN A 142 23.32 -2.88 -5.06
N ARG A 143 23.09 -4.19 -5.16
CA ARG A 143 22.23 -4.93 -4.23
C ARG A 143 22.67 -4.79 -2.78
N ASP A 144 23.98 -4.97 -2.55
CA ASP A 144 24.57 -5.07 -1.21
C ASP A 144 25.38 -3.84 -0.82
N ASN A 145 25.85 -3.08 -1.80
CA ASN A 145 26.69 -1.91 -1.60
C ASN A 145 26.42 -0.87 -2.69
N PHE A 146 26.02 0.34 -2.31
CA PHE A 146 25.96 1.48 -3.22
C PHE A 146 26.20 2.80 -2.48
N GLY A 147 26.64 3.80 -3.24
CA GLY A 147 26.98 5.13 -2.74
C GLY A 147 25.76 5.92 -2.25
N SER A 148 26.02 7.15 -1.83
CA SER A 148 24.98 8.05 -1.36
C SER A 148 24.09 8.54 -2.50
N VAL A 149 22.78 8.33 -2.40
CA VAL A 149 21.75 8.79 -3.34
C VAL A 149 20.83 9.77 -2.63
N LEU A 150 20.79 11.01 -3.12
CA LEU A 150 19.81 12.00 -2.67
C LEU A 150 18.45 11.71 -3.32
N VAL A 151 17.40 11.62 -2.51
CA VAL A 151 16.03 11.52 -3.00
C VAL A 151 15.52 12.92 -3.28
N GLU A 152 15.46 13.27 -4.56
CA GLU A 152 14.98 14.59 -5.00
C GLU A 152 13.49 14.82 -4.68
N ASP A 153 13.08 16.08 -4.84
CA ASP A 153 11.68 16.47 -4.66
C ASP A 153 10.74 15.64 -5.52
N ARG A 154 9.62 15.23 -4.90
CA ARG A 154 8.59 14.34 -5.48
C ARG A 154 9.07 12.94 -5.87
N ASN A 155 10.29 12.54 -5.53
CA ASN A 155 10.77 11.18 -5.73
C ASN A 155 10.70 10.37 -4.44
N PHE A 156 10.69 9.04 -4.59
CA PHE A 156 10.71 8.08 -3.50
C PHE A 156 11.74 7.00 -3.79
N PHE A 157 12.49 6.59 -2.78
CA PHE A 157 13.38 5.43 -2.88
C PHE A 157 12.62 4.21 -2.37
N LEU A 158 12.43 3.22 -3.24
CA LEU A 158 11.64 2.03 -2.94
C LEU A 158 12.54 0.80 -2.82
N LEU A 159 12.34 -0.01 -1.79
CA LEU A 159 13.00 -1.30 -1.64
C LEU A 159 11.98 -2.40 -1.39
N CYS A 160 12.28 -3.59 -1.90
CA CYS A 160 11.49 -4.76 -1.58
C CYS A 160 11.82 -5.30 -0.19
N ASP A 161 10.88 -6.04 0.40
CA ASP A 161 11.11 -6.68 1.70
C ASP A 161 12.06 -7.88 1.55
N ASN A 162 11.99 -8.60 0.43
CA ASN A 162 13.01 -9.55 0.04
C ASN A 162 14.19 -8.82 -0.60
N ARG A 163 15.25 -8.61 0.18
CA ARG A 163 16.38 -7.77 -0.22
C ARG A 163 17.30 -8.44 -1.23
N ASP A 164 17.27 -9.77 -1.35
CA ASP A 164 18.22 -10.49 -2.20
C ASP A 164 17.68 -10.83 -3.59
N ASP A 165 16.36 -10.80 -3.78
CA ASP A 165 15.67 -11.22 -5.00
C ASP A 165 14.48 -10.28 -5.28
N CYS A 166 14.80 -9.11 -5.81
CA CYS A 166 13.83 -8.13 -6.29
C CYS A 166 14.45 -7.12 -7.24
N LEU A 167 13.63 -6.56 -8.13
CA LEU A 167 13.93 -5.36 -8.91
C LEU A 167 13.36 -4.10 -8.23
N ASP A 168 14.22 -3.22 -7.71
CA ASP A 168 13.80 -2.02 -6.97
C ASP A 168 14.67 -0.78 -7.23
N SER A 169 14.57 0.26 -6.40
CA SER A 169 15.33 1.50 -6.60
C SER A 169 16.86 1.31 -6.59
N ARG A 170 17.39 0.15 -6.18
CA ARG A 170 18.82 -0.17 -6.34
C ARG A 170 19.23 -0.35 -7.80
N ASP A 171 18.30 -0.78 -8.65
CA ASP A 171 18.53 -1.08 -10.06
C ASP A 171 18.22 0.11 -10.95
N PHE A 172 17.17 0.86 -10.63
CA PHE A 172 16.67 1.94 -11.48
C PHE A 172 16.61 3.33 -10.81
N GLY A 173 17.00 3.44 -9.54
CA GLY A 173 17.03 4.70 -8.79
C GLY A 173 15.67 5.11 -8.19
N PRO A 174 15.58 6.34 -7.62
CA PRO A 174 14.34 6.87 -7.07
C PRO A 174 13.21 6.94 -8.13
N ILE A 175 11.98 6.65 -7.71
CA ILE A 175 10.79 6.70 -8.56
C ILE A 175 10.03 8.02 -8.34
N PRO A 176 9.65 8.75 -9.39
CA PRO A 176 8.82 9.93 -9.27
C PRO A 176 7.38 9.58 -8.85
N PHE A 177 6.75 10.45 -8.05
CA PHE A 177 5.39 10.28 -7.53
C PHE A 177 4.38 9.91 -8.62
N GLU A 178 4.54 10.46 -9.82
CA GLU A 178 3.63 10.27 -10.95
C GLU A 178 3.60 8.82 -11.46
N LYS A 179 4.64 8.03 -11.15
CA LYS A 179 4.68 6.60 -11.47
C LYS A 179 4.10 5.73 -10.36
N LEU A 180 3.74 6.30 -9.21
CA LEU A 180 3.05 5.55 -8.16
C LEU A 180 1.58 5.34 -8.55
N ILE A 181 1.18 4.08 -8.67
CA ILE A 181 -0.18 3.67 -9.05
C ILE A 181 -1.11 3.73 -7.82
N GLY A 182 -0.59 3.36 -6.66
CA GLY A 182 -1.37 3.35 -5.42
C GLY A 182 -0.61 2.80 -4.23
N LYS A 183 -1.25 2.87 -3.07
CA LYS A 183 -0.73 2.39 -1.79
C LYS A 183 -1.48 1.13 -1.35
N ALA A 184 -0.75 0.09 -0.98
CA ALA A 184 -1.33 -1.11 -0.41
C ALA A 184 -1.89 -0.86 1.01
N LEU A 185 -3.01 -1.51 1.32
CA LEU A 185 -3.71 -1.45 2.61
C LEU A 185 -3.65 -2.77 3.37
#